data_AF-A0A238F8I3-F1
#
_entry.id   AF-A0A238F8I3-F1
#
_cell.length_a   1.000
_cell.length_b   1.000
_cell.length_c   1.000
_cell.angle_alpha   90.00
_cell.angle_beta   90.00
_cell.angle_gamma   90.00
#
_symmetry.space_group_name_H-M   'P 1'
#
loop_
_entity.id
_entity.type
_entity.pdbx_description
1 polymer ?
#
loop_
_entity_poly.entity_id
_entity_poly.type
_entity_poly.pdbx_seq_one_letter_code
_entity_poly.pdbx_strand_id
1 'polypeptide(L)'
;MSTPDLALDLRIRYLETLLTRPSSSTAATTTTTLSSASLSRRVCQLASSLDLVLEAGPGTDALRKFVANYDLNEPLLTVPPVPFNHPSSTHDAVPDPLSPQAKVSLILEAEYEIRQLEWELRQIALLDDQGVVGAGELAQHDDLRCELAQTRQDVKPVAATYQSLEHTTNDLLAKYNDYISTLSELFVQWNDIISEAEEEVARIEKSRNPSLDIS
;
A
#
# COMPACT_ATOMS: atom_id res chain seq x y z
N MET A 1 -37.30 -60.87 24.06
CA MET A 1 -38.10 -59.73 23.56
C MET A 1 -37.12 -58.62 23.20
N SER A 2 -36.86 -58.42 21.92
CA SER A 2 -35.96 -57.35 21.46
C SER A 2 -36.69 -56.04 21.68
N THR A 3 -36.14 -55.17 22.53
CA THR A 3 -36.73 -53.86 22.80
C THR A 3 -36.65 -53.02 21.51
N PRO A 4 -37.75 -52.35 21.11
CA PRO A 4 -37.81 -51.60 19.85
C PRO A 4 -36.70 -50.53 19.74
N ASP A 5 -36.24 -50.02 20.88
CA ASP A 5 -35.15 -49.05 20.97
C ASP A 5 -33.81 -49.59 20.45
N LEU A 6 -33.49 -50.86 20.70
CA LEU A 6 -32.24 -51.48 20.22
C LEU A 6 -32.24 -51.62 18.69
N ALA A 7 -33.38 -52.00 18.12
CA ALA A 7 -33.51 -52.14 16.67
C ALA A 7 -33.39 -50.78 15.94
N LEU A 8 -33.90 -49.72 16.55
CA LEU A 8 -33.84 -48.37 16.02
C LEU A 8 -32.40 -47.82 16.08
N ASP A 9 -31.69 -48.05 17.19
CA ASP A 9 -30.29 -47.63 17.34
C ASP A 9 -29.37 -48.33 16.33
N LEU A 10 -29.54 -49.64 16.11
CA LEU A 10 -28.78 -50.36 15.08
C LEU A 10 -29.06 -49.84 13.66
N ARG A 11 -30.31 -49.47 13.36
CA ARG A 11 -30.68 -48.91 12.06
C ARG A 11 -30.11 -47.50 11.86
N ILE A 12 -30.09 -46.67 12.90
CA ILE A 12 -29.42 -45.36 12.87
C ILE A 12 -27.93 -45.54 12.63
N ARG A 13 -27.29 -46.49 13.31
CA ARG A 13 -25.86 -46.80 13.14
C ARG A 13 -25.54 -47.31 11.74
N TYR A 14 -26.45 -48.09 11.14
CA TYR A 14 -26.31 -48.53 9.76
C TYR A 14 -26.41 -47.34 8.77
N LEU A 15 -27.37 -46.44 8.96
CA LEU A 15 -27.46 -45.22 8.15
C LEU A 15 -26.22 -44.32 8.32
N GLU A 16 -25.64 -44.25 9.52
CA GLU A 16 -24.39 -43.53 9.78
C GLU A 16 -23.22 -44.08 8.95
N THR A 17 -23.13 -45.40 8.80
CA THR A 17 -22.10 -46.03 7.93
C THR A 17 -22.32 -45.79 6.44
N LEU A 18 -23.58 -45.58 6.00
CA LEU A 18 -23.89 -45.30 4.60
C LEU A 18 -23.66 -43.83 4.24
N LEU A 19 -23.98 -42.90 5.14
CA LEU A 19 -23.79 -41.46 4.92
C LEU A 19 -22.31 -41.07 5.07
N THR A 20 -21.63 -41.65 6.06
CA THR A 20 -20.19 -41.48 6.24
C THR A 20 -19.47 -42.44 5.30
N ARG A 21 -19.51 -42.14 4.00
CA ARG A 21 -18.65 -42.83 3.03
C ARG A 21 -17.22 -42.72 3.56
N PRO A 22 -16.47 -43.83 3.75
CA PRO A 22 -15.08 -43.73 4.14
C PRO A 22 -14.34 -43.08 2.97
N SER A 23 -14.06 -41.78 3.10
CA SER A 23 -13.17 -41.07 2.20
C SER A 23 -11.80 -41.73 2.33
N SER A 24 -11.46 -42.58 1.36
CA SER A 24 -10.10 -43.09 1.19
C SER A 24 -9.22 -41.93 0.69
N SER A 25 -8.85 -41.02 1.57
CA SER A 25 -7.74 -40.12 1.33
C SER A 25 -7.17 -39.64 2.65
N THR A 26 -5.91 -40.01 2.84
CA THR A 26 -5.06 -39.81 3.99
C THR A 26 -4.78 -38.33 4.23
N ALA A 27 -5.13 -37.81 5.41
CA ALA A 27 -4.37 -36.78 6.11
C ALA A 27 -4.77 -36.77 7.59
N ALA A 28 -3.90 -37.33 8.42
CA ALA A 28 -3.95 -37.16 9.87
C ALA A 28 -3.80 -35.68 10.23
N THR A 29 -4.51 -35.19 11.24
CA THR A 29 -3.95 -34.91 12.58
C THR A 29 -5.09 -34.50 13.54
N THR A 30 -5.02 -34.99 14.78
CA THR A 30 -5.73 -34.53 16.00
C THR A 30 -7.26 -34.61 16.04
N THR A 31 -7.79 -35.71 16.60
CA THR A 31 -8.47 -35.75 17.92
C THR A 31 -9.23 -37.07 18.06
N THR A 32 -8.55 -38.09 18.58
CA THR A 32 -9.23 -39.28 19.08
C THR A 32 -9.77 -38.98 20.47
N THR A 33 -11.04 -38.56 20.55
CA THR A 33 -11.88 -38.87 21.71
C THR A 33 -13.25 -39.33 21.23
N LEU A 34 -13.57 -40.56 21.61
CA LEU A 34 -14.83 -41.29 21.48
C LEU A 34 -16.04 -40.51 20.95
N SER A 35 -16.39 -40.70 19.67
CA SER A 35 -17.77 -40.49 19.22
C SER A 35 -18.58 -41.78 19.38
N SER A 36 -18.94 -42.12 20.61
CA SER A 36 -20.02 -43.08 20.86
C SER A 36 -21.39 -42.37 20.96
N ALA A 37 -21.47 -41.09 20.60
CA ALA A 37 -22.73 -40.39 20.49
C ALA A 37 -23.34 -40.75 19.13
N SER A 38 -24.46 -41.47 19.15
CA SER A 38 -25.27 -41.73 17.97
C SER A 38 -25.53 -40.42 17.21
N LEU A 39 -25.64 -40.50 15.87
CA LEU A 39 -25.99 -39.36 15.01
C LEU A 39 -27.21 -38.60 15.55
N SER A 40 -28.17 -39.30 16.16
CA SER A 40 -29.31 -38.68 16.84
C SER A 40 -28.92 -37.73 17.98
N ARG A 41 -27.94 -38.10 18.83
CA ARG A 41 -27.47 -37.23 19.91
C ARG A 41 -26.71 -36.01 19.37
N ARG A 42 -25.95 -36.17 18.29
CA ARG A 42 -25.24 -35.07 17.63
C ARG A 42 -26.21 -34.10 16.94
N VAL A 43 -27.22 -34.63 16.25
CA VAL A 43 -28.29 -33.83 15.63
C VAL A 43 -29.10 -33.10 16.70
N CYS A 44 -29.44 -33.76 17.82
CA CYS A 44 -30.10 -33.09 18.94
C CYS A 44 -29.23 -31.99 19.56
N GLN A 45 -27.93 -32.21 19.72
CA GLN A 45 -26.99 -31.18 20.20
C GLN A 45 -26.91 -30.01 19.21
N LEU A 46 -26.77 -30.28 17.92
CA LEU A 46 -26.76 -29.24 16.89
C LEU A 46 -28.08 -28.47 16.85
N ALA A 47 -29.22 -29.16 16.86
CA ALA A 47 -30.54 -28.55 16.90
C ALA A 47 -30.68 -27.63 18.13
N SER A 48 -30.29 -28.11 19.31
CA SER A 48 -30.33 -27.29 20.53
C SER A 48 -29.39 -26.07 20.47
N SER A 49 -28.23 -26.20 19.82
CA SER A 49 -27.31 -25.09 19.64
C SER A 49 -27.83 -24.06 18.62
N LEU A 50 -28.51 -24.53 17.57
CA LEU A 50 -29.07 -23.70 16.50
C LEU A 50 -30.29 -22.93 17.03
N ASP A 51 -31.15 -23.59 17.81
CA ASP A 51 -32.27 -22.96 18.52
C ASP A 51 -31.78 -21.88 19.50
N LEU A 52 -30.70 -22.15 20.24
CA LEU A 52 -30.11 -21.16 21.14
C LEU A 52 -29.57 -19.94 20.38
N VAL A 53 -28.90 -20.14 19.24
CA VAL A 53 -28.39 -19.06 18.40
C VAL A 53 -29.53 -18.27 17.73
N LEU A 54 -30.61 -18.93 17.34
CA LEU A 54 -31.80 -18.30 16.77
C LEU A 54 -32.54 -17.41 17.80
N GLU A 55 -32.55 -17.81 19.07
CA GLU A 55 -33.20 -17.05 20.15
C GLU A 55 -32.30 -15.95 20.76
N ALA A 56 -30.97 -16.11 20.74
CA ALA A 56 -30.06 -15.17 21.41
C ALA A 56 -29.58 -13.98 20.56
N GLY A 57 -29.68 -14.04 19.23
CA GLY A 57 -29.09 -13.02 18.33
C GLY A 57 -30.05 -11.90 17.92
N PRO A 58 -29.70 -10.60 18.05
CA PRO A 58 -30.47 -9.52 17.42
C PRO A 58 -30.30 -9.56 15.89
N GLY A 59 -31.42 -9.62 15.15
CA GLY A 59 -31.43 -9.65 13.68
C GLY A 59 -31.66 -11.04 13.04
N THR A 60 -31.94 -12.07 13.83
CA THR A 60 -32.18 -13.45 13.35
C THR A 60 -33.61 -13.69 12.83
N ASP A 61 -34.49 -12.67 12.78
CA ASP A 61 -35.87 -12.81 12.31
C ASP A 61 -35.98 -13.31 10.86
N ALA A 62 -35.05 -12.89 10.00
CA ALA A 62 -34.97 -13.35 8.62
C ALA A 62 -34.58 -14.84 8.55
N LEU A 63 -33.63 -15.27 9.39
CA LEU A 63 -33.23 -16.66 9.51
C LEU A 63 -34.35 -17.52 10.12
N ARG A 64 -35.07 -17.00 11.12
CA ARG A 64 -36.24 -17.67 11.71
C ARG A 64 -37.34 -17.89 10.67
N LYS A 65 -37.65 -16.88 9.85
CA LYS A 65 -38.59 -16.99 8.74
C LYS A 65 -38.11 -17.93 7.63
N PHE A 66 -36.80 -17.96 7.37
CA PHE A 66 -36.18 -18.86 6.40
C PHE A 66 -36.29 -20.32 6.85
N VAL A 67 -35.93 -20.61 8.10
CA VAL A 67 -36.03 -21.96 8.70
C VAL A 67 -37.50 -22.41 8.80
N ALA A 68 -38.42 -21.51 9.16
CA ALA A 68 -39.85 -21.81 9.19
C ALA A 68 -40.43 -22.15 7.80
N ASN A 69 -39.81 -21.65 6.73
CA ASN A 69 -40.20 -21.90 5.34
C ASN A 69 -39.14 -22.71 4.60
N TYR A 70 -38.47 -23.66 5.27
CA TYR A 70 -37.36 -24.41 4.69
C TYR A 70 -37.77 -25.12 3.40
N ASP A 71 -38.94 -25.75 3.36
CA ASP A 71 -39.45 -26.46 2.17
C ASP A 71 -39.65 -25.54 0.96
N LEU A 72 -40.01 -24.27 1.18
CA LEU A 72 -40.15 -23.28 0.11
C LEU A 72 -38.79 -22.75 -0.37
N ASN A 73 -37.79 -22.77 0.52
CA ASN A 73 -36.43 -22.31 0.23
C ASN A 73 -35.50 -23.45 -0.21
N GLU A 74 -35.96 -24.70 -0.19
CA GLU A 74 -35.22 -25.88 -0.65
C GLU A 74 -34.60 -25.66 -2.04
N PRO A 75 -35.32 -25.12 -3.06
CA PRO A 75 -34.76 -24.96 -4.40
C PRO A 75 -33.61 -23.94 -4.48
N LEU A 76 -33.54 -23.00 -3.52
CA LEU A 76 -32.48 -22.00 -3.43
C LEU A 76 -31.21 -22.55 -2.76
N LEU A 77 -31.37 -23.58 -1.93
CA LEU A 77 -30.28 -24.27 -1.25
C LEU A 77 -29.70 -25.41 -2.08
N THR A 78 -30.50 -25.99 -2.97
CA THR A 78 -30.02 -26.90 -4.01
C THR A 78 -29.38 -26.09 -5.12
N VAL A 79 -28.12 -25.69 -4.92
CA VAL A 79 -27.29 -25.22 -6.02
C VAL A 79 -27.23 -26.38 -7.03
N PRO A 80 -27.68 -26.21 -8.29
CA PRO A 80 -27.46 -27.21 -9.33
C PRO A 80 -25.96 -27.53 -9.32
N PRO A 81 -25.53 -28.80 -9.50
CA PRO A 81 -24.12 -29.12 -9.49
C PRO A 81 -23.43 -28.24 -10.53
N VAL A 82 -22.70 -27.22 -10.06
CA VAL A 82 -21.90 -26.35 -10.90
C VAL A 82 -20.87 -27.29 -11.52
N PRO A 83 -20.88 -27.53 -12.85
CA PRO A 83 -19.83 -28.31 -13.44
C PRO A 83 -18.56 -27.48 -13.31
N PHE A 84 -17.74 -27.80 -12.32
CA PHE A 84 -16.33 -27.48 -12.31
C PHE A 84 -15.70 -28.26 -13.47
N ASN A 85 -15.95 -27.81 -14.70
CA ASN A 85 -15.31 -28.35 -15.87
C ASN A 85 -13.91 -27.74 -15.92
N HIS A 86 -12.99 -28.42 -15.25
CA HIS A 86 -11.57 -28.31 -15.56
C HIS A 86 -11.42 -28.58 -17.07
N PRO A 87 -10.74 -27.73 -17.86
CA PRO A 87 -10.55 -27.94 -19.29
C PRO A 87 -9.50 -29.05 -19.51
N SER A 88 -9.83 -30.25 -19.08
CA SER A 88 -9.14 -31.47 -19.50
C SER A 88 -9.99 -32.09 -20.59
N SER A 89 -9.57 -31.79 -21.83
CA SER A 89 -9.80 -32.52 -23.06
C SER A 89 -10.26 -33.97 -22.89
N THR A 90 -11.55 -34.19 -22.74
CA THR A 90 -12.23 -35.45 -23.06
C THR A 90 -13.59 -35.15 -23.67
N HIS A 91 -13.78 -35.77 -24.82
CA HIS A 91 -14.72 -35.45 -25.87
C HIS A 91 -16.12 -36.04 -25.59
N ASP A 92 -16.65 -35.85 -24.38
CA ASP A 92 -18.00 -36.31 -24.03
C ASP A 92 -18.93 -35.13 -23.84
N ALA A 93 -19.84 -34.99 -24.80
CA ALA A 93 -20.78 -33.89 -24.96
C ALA A 93 -21.79 -33.82 -23.82
N VAL A 94 -21.47 -33.05 -22.78
CA VAL A 94 -22.50 -32.38 -21.97
C VAL A 94 -23.17 -31.35 -22.88
N PRO A 95 -24.51 -31.35 -23.03
CA PRO A 95 -25.21 -30.34 -23.83
C PRO A 95 -24.87 -28.96 -23.30
N ASP A 96 -24.28 -28.14 -24.14
CA ASP A 96 -24.01 -26.74 -23.86
C ASP A 96 -25.34 -26.06 -23.51
N PRO A 97 -25.50 -25.49 -22.31
CA PRO A 97 -26.79 -24.97 -21.83
C PRO A 97 -27.28 -23.76 -22.63
N LEU A 98 -26.45 -23.22 -23.53
CA LEU A 98 -26.77 -22.05 -24.33
C LEU A 98 -26.94 -22.43 -25.81
N SER A 99 -28.07 -22.01 -26.38
CA SER A 99 -28.30 -22.11 -27.82
C SER A 99 -27.23 -21.31 -28.57
N PRO A 100 -26.83 -21.73 -29.78
CA PRO A 100 -25.82 -21.02 -30.57
C PRO A 100 -26.22 -19.56 -30.83
N GLN A 101 -27.52 -19.29 -30.97
CA GLN A 101 -28.06 -17.94 -31.11
C GLN A 101 -27.85 -17.08 -29.86
N ALA A 102 -28.07 -17.65 -28.66
CA ALA A 102 -27.85 -16.95 -27.40
C ALA A 102 -26.37 -16.58 -27.23
N LYS A 103 -25.45 -17.45 -27.67
CA LYS A 103 -24.01 -17.17 -27.63
C LYS A 103 -23.63 -16.01 -28.55
N VAL A 104 -24.16 -15.98 -29.78
CA VAL A 104 -23.90 -14.86 -30.70
C VAL A 104 -24.44 -13.55 -30.14
N SER A 105 -25.66 -13.58 -29.57
CA SER A 105 -26.24 -12.39 -28.91
C SER A 105 -25.36 -11.90 -27.77
N LEU A 106 -24.86 -12.81 -26.93
CA LEU A 106 -23.99 -12.48 -25.80
C LEU A 106 -22.63 -11.93 -26.26
N ILE A 107 -22.04 -12.48 -27.34
CA ILE A 107 -20.79 -11.97 -27.91
C ILE A 107 -20.99 -10.56 -28.49
N LEU A 108 -22.13 -10.29 -29.12
CA LEU A 108 -22.44 -8.95 -29.64
C LEU A 108 -22.72 -7.94 -28.53
N GLU A 109 -23.39 -8.36 -27.46
CA GLU A 109 -23.61 -7.53 -26.28
C GLU A 109 -22.29 -7.21 -25.56
N ALA A 110 -21.38 -8.20 -25.46
CA ALA A 110 -20.07 -8.05 -24.84
C ALA A 110 -18.96 -7.54 -25.79
N GLU A 111 -19.28 -7.19 -27.04
CA GLU A 111 -18.24 -6.86 -28.04
C GLU A 111 -17.35 -5.70 -27.58
N TYR A 112 -17.96 -4.67 -27.01
CA TYR A 112 -17.24 -3.49 -26.52
C TYR A 112 -16.30 -3.85 -25.37
N GLU A 113 -16.77 -4.63 -24.40
CA GLU A 113 -15.99 -5.06 -23.25
C GLU A 113 -14.81 -5.96 -23.68
N ILE A 114 -15.03 -6.85 -24.65
CA ILE A 114 -13.97 -7.71 -25.21
C ILE A 114 -12.88 -6.86 -25.88
N ARG A 115 -13.25 -5.85 -26.67
CA ARG A 115 -12.29 -4.94 -27.32
C ARG A 115 -11.52 -4.09 -26.31
N GLN A 116 -12.20 -3.63 -25.25
CA GLN A 116 -11.55 -2.90 -24.17
C GLN A 116 -10.54 -3.79 -23.44
N LEU A 117 -10.94 -5.02 -23.10
CA LEU A 117 -10.07 -6.00 -22.46
C LEU A 117 -8.86 -6.34 -23.34
N GLU A 118 -9.05 -6.47 -24.66
CA GLU A 118 -7.94 -6.69 -25.60
C GLU A 118 -6.92 -5.54 -25.55
N TRP A 119 -7.41 -4.30 -25.55
CA TRP A 119 -6.54 -3.12 -25.45
C TRP A 119 -5.79 -3.07 -24.12
N GLU A 120 -6.49 -3.33 -23.00
CA GLU A 120 -5.89 -3.38 -21.66
C GLU A 120 -4.86 -4.50 -21.55
N LEU A 121 -5.15 -5.70 -22.06
CA LEU A 121 -4.20 -6.82 -22.10
C LEU A 121 -2.97 -6.49 -22.94
N ARG A 122 -3.15 -5.79 -24.06
CA ARG A 122 -2.02 -5.31 -24.87
C ARG A 122 -1.19 -4.28 -24.14
N GLN A 123 -1.82 -3.39 -23.37
CA GLN A 123 -1.11 -2.44 -22.53
C GLN A 123 -0.33 -3.14 -21.40
N ILE A 124 -0.93 -4.14 -20.76
CA ILE A 124 -0.26 -4.96 -19.75
C ILE A 124 0.94 -5.70 -20.37
N ALA A 125 0.80 -6.27 -21.56
CA ALA A 125 1.90 -6.91 -22.27
C ALA A 125 3.04 -5.94 -22.59
N LEU A 126 2.72 -4.70 -23.01
CA LEU A 126 3.75 -3.67 -23.22
C LEU A 126 4.47 -3.28 -21.92
N LEU A 127 3.76 -3.23 -20.80
CA LEU A 127 4.34 -2.95 -19.49
C LEU A 127 5.20 -4.14 -18.99
N ASP A 128 4.84 -5.37 -19.37
CA ASP A 128 5.61 -6.58 -19.09
C ASP A 128 6.90 -6.60 -19.91
N ASP A 129 6.83 -6.28 -21.20
CA ASP A 129 8.00 -6.11 -22.08
C ASP A 129 8.96 -5.03 -21.57
N GLN A 130 8.43 -3.98 -20.93
CA GLN A 130 9.21 -2.92 -20.28
C GLN A 130 9.76 -3.33 -18.90
N GLY A 131 9.46 -4.54 -18.42
CA GLY A 131 9.91 -5.04 -17.12
C GLY A 131 9.31 -4.30 -15.93
N VAL A 132 8.16 -3.65 -16.11
CA VAL A 132 7.48 -2.83 -15.07
C VAL A 132 6.51 -3.68 -14.23
N VAL A 133 6.20 -4.90 -14.66
CA VAL A 133 5.27 -5.79 -13.97
C VAL A 133 5.94 -6.40 -12.73
N GLY A 134 5.29 -6.25 -11.56
CA GLY A 134 5.82 -6.67 -10.25
C GLY A 134 6.49 -5.54 -9.48
N ALA A 135 7.66 -5.80 -8.89
CA ALA A 135 8.50 -4.77 -8.28
C ALA A 135 9.51 -4.17 -9.28
N GLY A 136 9.46 -4.53 -10.57
CA GLY A 136 10.45 -4.13 -11.57
C GLY A 136 11.88 -4.48 -11.15
N GLU A 137 12.85 -3.61 -11.43
CA GLU A 137 14.25 -3.74 -10.96
C GLU A 137 14.46 -3.32 -9.50
N LEU A 138 13.40 -3.04 -8.73
CA LEU A 138 13.54 -2.47 -7.39
C LEU A 138 14.32 -3.38 -6.43
N ALA A 139 14.24 -4.71 -6.61
CA ALA A 139 15.05 -5.67 -5.86
C ALA A 139 16.56 -5.57 -6.20
N GLN A 140 16.91 -5.15 -7.41
CA GLN A 140 18.30 -4.89 -7.80
C GLN A 140 18.83 -3.58 -7.19
N HIS A 141 17.93 -2.68 -6.77
CA HIS A 141 18.27 -1.39 -6.17
C HIS A 141 18.22 -1.38 -4.63
N ASP A 142 17.91 -2.51 -3.99
CA ASP A 142 17.98 -2.60 -2.53
C ASP A 142 19.42 -2.43 -2.01
N ASP A 143 20.42 -2.89 -2.77
CA ASP A 143 21.84 -2.68 -2.45
C ASP A 143 22.23 -1.19 -2.53
N LEU A 144 21.65 -0.44 -3.50
CA LEU A 144 21.88 0.99 -3.66
C LEU A 144 21.32 1.82 -2.49
N ARG A 145 20.36 1.29 -1.73
CA ARG A 145 19.83 1.99 -0.55
C ARG A 145 20.88 2.14 0.54
N CYS A 146 21.70 1.11 0.74
CA CYS A 146 22.81 1.14 1.69
C CYS A 146 23.89 2.13 1.25
N GLU A 147 24.26 2.10 -0.03
CA GLU A 147 25.24 3.04 -0.61
C GLU A 147 24.76 4.50 -0.56
N LEU A 148 23.48 4.75 -0.83
CA LEU A 148 22.89 6.08 -0.73
C LEU A 148 22.83 6.57 0.72
N ALA A 149 22.49 5.69 1.66
CA ALA A 149 22.50 6.03 3.09
C ALA A 149 23.92 6.39 3.57
N GLN A 150 24.93 5.64 3.13
CA GLN A 150 26.32 5.92 3.41
C GLN A 150 26.78 7.26 2.80
N THR A 151 26.50 7.47 1.51
CA THR A 151 26.83 8.71 0.80
C THR A 151 26.16 9.92 1.48
N ARG A 152 24.91 9.77 1.92
CA ARG A 152 24.19 10.81 2.66
C ARG A 152 24.82 11.10 4.01
N GLN A 153 25.39 10.10 4.67
CA GLN A 153 26.12 10.28 5.93
C GLN A 153 27.47 10.97 5.68
N ASP A 154 28.16 10.62 4.60
CA ASP A 154 29.46 11.19 4.21
C ASP A 154 29.35 12.65 3.74
N VAL A 155 28.22 13.05 3.16
CA VAL A 155 27.97 14.44 2.75
C VAL A 155 27.72 15.37 3.95
N LYS A 156 27.20 14.87 5.08
CA LYS A 156 26.92 15.70 6.27
C LYS A 156 28.15 16.42 6.83
N PRO A 157 29.30 15.77 7.11
CA PRO A 157 30.48 16.46 7.60
C PRO A 157 31.02 17.46 6.57
N VAL A 158 30.96 17.13 5.27
CA VAL A 158 31.36 18.05 4.20
C VAL A 158 30.51 19.32 4.23
N ALA A 159 29.18 19.20 4.30
CA ALA A 159 28.28 20.35 4.41
C ALA A 159 28.58 21.22 5.64
N ALA A 160 28.88 20.59 6.79
CA ALA A 160 29.27 21.34 8.00
C ALA A 160 30.59 22.10 7.82
N THR A 161 31.59 21.50 7.15
CA THR A 161 32.85 22.19 6.85
C THR A 161 32.65 23.38 5.92
N TYR A 162 31.82 23.23 4.87
CA TYR A 162 31.47 24.34 3.97
C TYR A 162 30.80 25.48 4.73
N GLN A 163 29.84 25.19 5.61
CA GLN A 163 29.18 26.22 6.41
C GLN A 163 30.16 26.95 7.35
N SER A 164 31.10 26.22 7.95
CA SER A 164 32.15 26.84 8.76
C SER A 164 33.07 27.74 7.93
N LEU A 165 33.42 27.31 6.71
CA LEU A 165 34.26 28.07 5.79
C LEU A 165 33.54 29.34 5.35
N GLU A 166 32.25 29.25 4.97
CA GLU A 166 31.41 30.40 4.63
C GLU A 166 31.34 31.42 5.77
N HIS A 167 31.19 30.94 7.02
CA HIS A 167 31.19 31.82 8.17
C HIS A 167 32.52 32.54 8.34
N THR A 168 33.65 31.83 8.20
CA THR A 168 34.98 32.47 8.27
C THR A 168 35.23 33.45 7.14
N THR A 169 34.79 33.16 5.92
CA THR A 169 34.93 34.09 4.79
C THR A 169 34.08 35.33 4.99
N ASN A 170 32.86 35.19 5.49
CA ASN A 170 31.99 36.32 5.78
C ASN A 170 32.53 37.20 6.91
N ASP A 171 33.08 36.58 7.97
CA ASP A 171 33.74 37.32 9.06
C ASP A 171 34.98 38.07 8.57
N LEU A 172 35.79 37.45 7.69
CA LEU A 172 36.92 38.13 7.06
C LEU A 172 36.48 39.32 6.20
N LEU A 173 35.40 39.15 5.44
CA LEU A 173 34.85 40.20 4.57
C LEU A 173 34.27 41.36 5.39
N ALA A 174 33.63 41.07 6.53
CA ALA A 174 33.18 42.07 7.49
C ALA A 174 34.36 42.86 8.07
N LYS A 175 35.41 42.18 8.55
CA LYS A 175 36.63 42.82 9.06
C LYS A 175 37.32 43.69 8.01
N TYR A 176 37.35 43.24 6.76
CA TYR A 176 37.91 44.01 5.66
C TYR A 176 37.09 45.26 5.36
N ASN A 177 35.76 45.16 5.42
CA ASN A 177 34.87 46.30 5.26
C ASN A 177 35.08 47.33 6.39
N ASP A 178 35.17 46.89 7.64
CA ASP A 178 35.46 47.76 8.78
C ASP A 178 36.83 48.42 8.63
N TYR A 179 37.85 47.67 8.19
CA TYR A 179 39.17 48.22 7.91
C TYR A 179 39.11 49.31 6.84
N ILE A 180 38.40 49.10 5.72
CA ILE A 180 38.20 50.13 4.70
C ILE A 180 37.49 51.35 5.28
N SER A 181 36.44 51.17 6.09
CA SER A 181 35.74 52.29 6.72
C SER A 181 36.67 53.12 7.60
N THR A 182 37.48 52.47 8.44
CA THR A 182 38.47 53.19 9.28
C THR A 182 39.55 53.88 8.45
N LEU A 183 40.02 53.27 7.37
CA LEU A 183 41.01 53.87 6.47
C LEU A 183 40.42 55.08 5.73
N SER A 184 39.17 54.99 5.28
CA SER A 184 38.46 56.10 4.67
C SER A 184 38.27 57.25 5.66
N GLU A 185 37.93 56.96 6.92
CA GLU A 185 37.80 57.98 7.96
C GLU A 185 39.14 58.67 8.23
N LEU A 186 40.23 57.90 8.34
CA LEU A 186 41.58 58.44 8.49
C LEU A 186 41.99 59.30 7.30
N PHE A 187 41.63 58.91 6.08
CA PHE A 187 41.93 59.68 4.88
C PHE A 187 41.18 61.02 4.85
N VAL A 188 39.91 61.04 5.28
CA VAL A 188 39.16 62.29 5.43
C VAL A 188 39.80 63.19 6.50
N GLN A 189 40.15 62.64 7.66
CA GLN A 189 40.83 63.40 8.72
C GLN A 189 42.16 63.98 8.25
N TRP A 190 42.94 63.21 7.48
CA TRP A 190 44.19 63.70 6.88
C TRP A 190 43.94 64.83 5.88
N ASN A 191 42.91 64.70 5.03
CA ASN A 191 42.56 65.74 4.08
C ASN A 191 42.14 67.03 4.79
N ASP A 192 41.41 66.94 5.90
CA ASP A 192 40.99 68.10 6.69
C ASP A 192 42.20 68.80 7.35
N ILE A 193 43.12 68.03 7.95
CA ILE A 193 44.35 68.59 8.54
C ILE A 193 45.24 69.26 7.48
N ILE A 194 45.37 68.64 6.30
CA ILE A 194 46.12 69.24 5.18
C ILE A 194 45.44 70.52 4.71
N SER A 195 44.11 70.51 4.56
CA SER A 195 43.35 71.69 4.13
C SER A 195 43.48 72.84 5.14
N GLU A 196 43.43 72.56 6.45
CA GLU A 196 43.65 73.56 7.51
C GLU A 196 45.08 74.12 7.48
N ALA A 197 46.08 73.24 7.29
CA ALA A 197 47.46 73.67 7.17
C ALA A 197 47.69 74.53 5.91
N GLU A 198 47.06 74.18 4.78
CA GLU A 198 47.09 74.96 3.54
C GLU A 198 46.44 76.33 3.73
N GLU A 199 45.30 76.41 4.42
CA GLU A 199 44.62 77.67 4.73
C GLU A 199 45.48 78.57 5.63
N GLU A 200 46.12 78.00 6.65
CA GLU A 200 47.00 78.75 7.55
C GLU A 200 48.25 79.25 6.83
N VAL A 201 48.85 78.43 5.95
CA VAL A 201 49.96 78.87 5.08
C VAL A 201 49.52 79.99 4.16
N ALA A 202 48.36 79.86 3.49
CA ALA A 202 47.81 80.90 2.63
C ALA A 202 47.56 82.21 3.40
N ARG A 203 47.08 82.12 4.64
CA ARG A 203 46.90 83.28 5.54
C ARG A 203 48.23 83.95 5.88
N ILE A 204 49.25 83.17 6.24
CA ILE A 204 50.60 83.67 6.52
C ILE A 204 51.19 84.33 5.27
N GLU A 205 51.08 83.71 4.09
CA GLU A 205 51.57 84.25 2.83
C GLU A 205 50.88 85.57 2.47
N LYS A 206 49.56 85.65 2.65
CA LYS A 206 48.79 86.89 2.45
C LYS A 206 49.25 88.00 3.41
N SER A 207 49.52 87.67 4.67
CA SER A 207 50.05 88.64 5.65
C SER A 207 51.48 89.10 5.33
N ARG A 208 52.30 88.22 4.74
CA ARG A 208 53.70 88.50 4.39
C ARG A 208 53.85 89.31 3.12
N ASN A 209 52.98 89.09 2.13
CA ASN A 209 53.01 89.77 0.83
C ASN A 209 51.69 90.52 0.56
N PRO A 210 51.36 91.60 1.30
CA PRO A 210 50.15 92.39 1.05
C PRO A 210 50.19 93.13 -0.31
N SER A 211 51.35 93.17 -0.98
CA SER A 211 51.54 93.80 -2.29
C SER A 211 51.16 92.92 -3.50
N LEU A 212 50.73 91.68 -3.29
CA LEU A 212 50.20 90.81 -4.35
C LEU A 212 48.67 90.87 -4.49
N ASP A 213 47.99 91.65 -3.63
CA ASP A 213 46.54 91.88 -3.68
C ASP A 213 46.22 93.21 -4.42
N ILE A 214 46.79 93.40 -5.61
CA ILE A 214 46.32 94.37 -6.61
C ILE A 214 46.17 93.64 -7.95
N SER A 215 44.90 93.48 -8.34
CA SER A 215 44.31 92.86 -9.55
C SER A 215 44.16 91.34 -9.56
#